data_AF-A0A3D0NYG7-F1
#
_entry.id   AF-A0A3D0NYG7-F1
#
_cell.length_a   1.000
_cell.length_b   1.000
_cell.length_c   1.000
_cell.angle_alpha   90.00
_cell.angle_beta   90.00
_cell.angle_gamma   90.00
#
_symmetry.space_group_name_H-M   'P 1'
#
loop_
_entity.id
_entity.type
_entity.pdbx_description
1 polymer ?
#
loop_
_entity_poly.entity_id
_entity_poly.type
_entity_poly.pdbx_seq_one_letter_code
_entity_poly.pdbx_strand_id
1 'polypeptide(L)' 'MATLLLRLAAPLQAWGSHSKFNIRTTEREPTKSGVVGMLAAAMGIQRNDDP' A
#
# COMPACT_ATOMS: atom_id res chain seq x y z
N MET A 1 14.05 2.36 -19.98
CA MET A 1 13.35 1.56 -18.96
C MET A 1 11.86 1.92 -19.04
N ALA A 2 10.96 0.93 -19.14
CA ALA A 2 9.54 1.23 -19.13
C ALA A 2 9.08 1.61 -17.71
N THR A 3 8.24 2.64 -17.58
CA THR A 3 7.73 3.13 -16.29
C THR A 3 6.23 3.29 -16.38
N LEU A 4 5.50 2.83 -15.37
CA LEU A 4 4.06 3.05 -15.21
C LEU A 4 3.83 4.10 -14.13
N LEU A 5 3.18 5.21 -14.49
CA LEU A 5 2.76 6.23 -13.54
C LEU A 5 1.33 5.95 -13.08
N LEU A 6 1.11 6.00 -11.76
CA LEU A 6 -0.19 5.76 -11.13
C LEU A 6 -0.63 7.00 -10.36
N ARG A 7 -1.93 7.35 -10.47
CA ARG A 7 -2.54 8.42 -9.67
C ARG A 7 -3.33 7.81 -8.52
N LEU A 8 -2.87 8.05 -7.29
CA LEU A 8 -3.57 7.63 -6.07
C LEU A 8 -4.37 8.83 -5.52
N ALA A 9 -5.64 8.94 -5.92
CA ALA A 9 -6.52 10.04 -5.54
C ALA A 9 -7.82 9.53 -4.93
N ALA A 10 -8.15 10.02 -3.73
CA ALA A 10 -9.37 9.68 -3.00
C ALA A 10 -9.65 10.77 -1.96
N PRO A 11 -10.91 10.95 -1.50
CA PRO A 11 -11.23 11.90 -0.43
C PRO A 11 -10.50 11.61 0.89
N LEU A 12 -10.25 10.33 1.17
CA LEU A 12 -9.55 9.85 2.35
C LEU A 12 -8.53 8.78 1.94
N GLN A 13 -7.35 8.81 2.55
CA GLN A 13 -6.30 7.82 2.38
C GLN A 13 -5.62 7.54 3.73
N ALA A 14 -5.06 6.34 3.88
CA ALA A 14 -4.30 5.95 5.06
C ALA A 14 -3.10 5.07 4.66
N TRP A 15 -1.91 5.55 4.97
CA TRP A 15 -0.63 4.95 4.60
C TRP A 15 0.21 4.68 5.86
N GLY A 16 -0.09 3.59 6.56
CA GLY A 16 0.58 3.26 7.83
C GLY A 16 2.04 2.83 7.66
N SER A 17 2.92 3.35 8.52
CA SER A 17 4.34 2.97 8.65
C SER A 17 4.63 2.27 9.98
N HIS A 18 3.90 2.62 11.04
CA HIS A 18 4.06 2.12 12.40
C HIS A 18 2.70 1.81 13.04
N SER A 19 2.65 0.72 13.80
CA SER A 19 1.35 0.10 14.10
C SER A 19 1.36 -0.74 15.39
N LYS A 20 2.30 -0.47 16.31
CA LYS A 20 2.52 -1.27 17.53
C LYS A 20 1.38 -1.13 18.57
N PHE A 21 0.59 -0.06 18.50
CA PHE A 21 -0.46 0.24 19.46
C PHE A 21 -1.80 0.50 18.74
N ASN A 22 -2.81 0.90 19.51
CA ASN A 22 -4.17 1.13 18.99
C ASN A 22 -4.31 2.40 18.16
N ILE A 23 -3.39 3.37 18.31
CA ILE A 23 -3.36 4.56 17.47
C ILE A 23 -2.71 4.19 16.13
N ARG A 24 -3.43 4.41 15.04
CA ARG A 24 -2.97 4.19 13.67
C ARG A 24 -2.64 5.54 13.04
N THR A 25 -1.36 5.80 12.84
CA THR A 25 -0.91 6.99 12.12
C THR A 25 -0.92 6.72 10.61
N THR A 26 -0.97 7.79 9.83
CA THR A 26 -0.80 7.76 8.39
C THR A 26 0.35 8.67 8.00
N GLU A 27 1.15 8.23 7.06
CA GLU A 27 2.12 9.07 6.37
C GLU A 27 1.42 10.03 5.40
N ARG A 28 2.12 11.11 5.04
CA ARG A 28 1.65 12.09 4.04
C ARG A 28 1.62 11.50 2.63
N GLU A 29 2.45 10.51 2.37
CA GLU A 29 2.64 9.89 1.07
C GLU A 29 2.47 8.36 1.15
N PRO A 30 2.12 7.69 0.03
CA PRO A 30 2.00 6.25 -0.01
C PRO A 30 3.28 5.53 0.42
N THR A 31 3.14 4.56 1.33
CA THR A 31 4.28 3.73 1.73
C THR A 31 4.58 2.67 0.68
N LYS A 32 5.86 2.28 0.54
CA LYS A 32 6.27 1.19 -0.34
C LYS A 32 5.44 -0.08 -0.10
N SER A 33 5.25 -0.46 1.16
CA SER A 33 4.46 -1.64 1.53
C SER A 33 2.99 -1.51 1.12
N GLY A 34 2.39 -0.32 1.25
CA GLY A 34 1.03 -0.04 0.81
C GLY A 34 0.86 -0.17 -0.71
N VAL A 35 1.78 0.42 -1.49
CA VAL A 35 1.74 0.34 -2.96
C VAL A 35 1.98 -1.09 -3.46
N VAL A 36 2.97 -1.79 -2.90
CA VAL A 36 3.24 -3.20 -3.26
C VAL A 36 2.05 -4.10 -2.93
N GLY A 37 1.43 -3.93 -1.76
CA GLY A 37 0.24 -4.69 -1.38
C GLY A 37 -0.97 -4.40 -2.29
N MET A 38 -1.16 -3.16 -2.72
CA MET A 38 -2.21 -2.79 -3.69
C MET A 38 -2.00 -3.47 -5.05
N LEU A 39 -0.76 -3.50 -5.56
CA LEU A 39 -0.44 -4.20 -6.80
C LEU A 39 -0.61 -5.71 -6.67
N ALA A 40 -0.15 -6.29 -5.56
CA ALA A 40 -0.34 -7.72 -5.28
C ALA A 40 -1.83 -8.10 -5.23
N ALA A 41 -2.67 -7.25 -4.62
CA ALA A 41 -4.12 -7.43 -4.61
C ALA A 41 -4.73 -7.34 -6.02
N ALA A 42 -4.28 -6.39 -6.85
CA ALA A 42 -4.73 -6.28 -8.25
C ALA A 42 -4.32 -7.51 -9.09
N MET A 43 -3.21 -8.16 -8.75
CA MET A 43 -2.74 -9.42 -9.35
C MET A 43 -3.42 -10.67 -8.78
N GLY A 44 -4.21 -10.55 -7.71
CA GLY A 44 -4.88 -11.67 -7.06
C GLY A 44 -3.99 -12.53 -6.15
N ILE A 45 -2.81 -12.02 -5.74
CA ILE A 45 -1.86 -12.74 -4.89
C ILE A 45 -2.39 -12.84 -3.45
N GLN A 46 -2.37 -14.05 -2.88
CA GLN A 46 -2.81 -14.28 -1.50
C GLN A 46 -1.69 -13.94 -0.49
N ARG A 47 -2.06 -13.67 0.77
CA ARG A 47 -1.07 -13.28 1.80
C ARG A 47 -0.08 -14.39 2.16
N ASN A 48 -0.53 -15.64 2.07
CA ASN A 48 0.25 -16.83 2.39
C ASN A 48 0.57 -17.60 1.10
N ASP A 49 0.58 -16.89 -0.02
CA ASP A 49 1.03 -17.45 -1.29
C ASP A 49 2.55 -17.57 -1.17
N ASP A 50 3.01 -18.77 -0.80
CA ASP A 50 4.42 -19.11 -0.89
C ASP A 50 4.77 -19.28 -2.37
N PRO A 51 5.95 -18.82 -2.81
CA PRO A 51 6.39 -19.00 -4.20
C PRO A 51 6.52 -20.47 -4.61
#